data_AF-A0A399XJ51-F1
#
_entry.id   AF-A0A399XJ51-F1
#
_cell.length_a   1.000
_cell.length_b   1.000
_cell.length_c   1.000
_cell.angle_alpha   90.00
_cell.angle_beta   90.00
_cell.angle_gamma   90.00
#
_symmetry.space_group_name_H-M   'P 1'
#
loop_
_entity.id
_entity.type
_entity.pdbx_description
1 polymer ?
#
loop_
_entity_poly.entity_id
_entity_poly.type
_entity_poly.pdbx_seq_one_letter_code
_entity_poly.pdbx_strand_id
1 'polypeptide(L)'
;MKALYALSGNTCAYRRCEVKLADPSWGGVRADVAHIRGARPGSPRYDLTMSDAERHSFENLILLCPNCHRLVDVLDPDGHPVELLEEMKREHEERGQQAIGFASEAEQDRVALLLIEALGVSDTDPGIATDRADVVAAITPTGRRHSYRLVITNRGPGVARNVSAALTSVSHLTEQVLVHDSEFPIPQLVVGQGYPVAVAGNAPPPYDCALTWEDDSGSQSATLRLSLP
;
A
#
# COMPACT_ATOMS: atom_id res chain seq x y z
N MET A 1 -6.15 19.68 19.62
CA MET A 1 -4.79 19.94 19.09
C MET A 1 -4.36 19.01 17.96
N LYS A 2 -4.25 17.68 18.12
CA LYS A 2 -3.76 16.78 17.03
C LYS A 2 -4.51 16.94 15.69
N ALA A 3 -5.83 17.13 15.74
CA ALA A 3 -6.65 17.37 14.55
C ALA A 3 -6.20 18.60 13.75
N LEU A 4 -5.74 19.66 14.42
CA LEU A 4 -5.30 20.90 13.77
C LEU A 4 -4.07 20.65 12.89
N TYR A 5 -3.13 19.84 13.39
CA TYR A 5 -1.96 19.41 12.63
C TYR A 5 -2.35 18.50 11.46
N ALA A 6 -3.24 17.53 11.66
CA ALA A 6 -3.66 16.61 10.61
C ALA A 6 -4.39 17.34 9.46
N LEU A 7 -5.27 18.28 9.79
CA LEU A 7 -6.06 19.04 8.82
C LEU A 7 -5.25 20.12 8.10
N SER A 8 -4.06 20.48 8.59
CA SER A 8 -3.22 21.52 7.99
C SER A 8 -2.58 21.16 6.65
N GLY A 9 -2.61 19.87 6.27
CA GLY A 9 -1.93 19.38 5.07
C GLY A 9 -0.42 19.68 5.05
N ASN A 10 0.22 19.79 6.23
CA ASN A 10 1.63 20.17 6.40
C ASN A 10 1.96 21.61 5.95
N THR A 11 0.96 22.50 5.90
CA THR A 11 1.12 23.89 5.45
C THR A 11 0.68 24.88 6.52
N CYS A 12 1.30 26.07 6.51
CA CYS A 12 0.93 27.16 7.40
C CYS A 12 -0.46 27.72 7.01
N ALA A 13 -1.30 28.07 7.99
CA ALA A 13 -2.58 28.72 7.73
C ALA A 13 -2.43 30.20 7.30
N TYR A 14 -1.24 30.77 7.41
CA TYR A 14 -0.99 32.14 6.95
C TYR A 14 -1.08 32.26 5.43
N ARG A 15 -1.74 33.31 4.92
CA ARG A 15 -1.92 33.53 3.49
C ARG A 15 -0.59 33.59 2.77
N ARG A 16 -0.48 32.86 1.66
CA ARG A 16 0.73 32.77 0.82
C ARG A 16 1.98 32.25 1.54
N CYS A 17 1.84 31.63 2.72
CA CYS A 17 2.94 30.97 3.40
C CYS A 17 3.01 29.50 2.99
N GLU A 18 4.02 29.13 2.20
CA GLU A 18 4.22 27.76 1.68
C GLU A 18 5.26 26.98 2.51
N VAL A 19 5.53 27.43 3.73
CA VAL A 19 6.49 26.79 4.61
C VAL A 19 5.97 25.43 5.08
N LYS A 20 6.76 24.37 4.85
CA LYS A 20 6.52 23.06 5.44
C LYS A 20 6.58 23.13 6.97
N LEU A 21 5.57 22.56 7.61
CA LEU A 21 5.46 22.49 9.07
C LEU A 21 6.21 21.27 9.65
N ALA A 22 6.38 20.20 8.90
CA ALA A 22 7.07 18.98 9.29
C ALA A 22 7.82 18.39 8.09
N ASP A 23 8.97 17.77 8.34
CA ASP A 23 9.76 17.06 7.32
C ASP A 23 10.56 15.93 7.99
N PRO A 24 10.68 14.76 7.33
CA PRO A 24 11.46 13.63 7.85
C PRO A 24 12.92 13.97 8.14
N SER A 25 13.51 14.92 7.43
CA SER A 25 14.94 15.25 7.54
C SER A 25 15.35 15.87 8.89
N TRP A 26 14.40 16.47 9.62
CA TRP A 26 14.65 17.05 10.96
C TRP A 26 13.81 16.42 12.07
N GLY A 27 12.94 15.44 11.74
CA GLY A 27 12.25 14.59 12.73
C GLY A 27 11.32 15.32 13.69
N GLY A 28 10.81 16.50 13.33
CA GLY A 28 10.03 17.35 14.22
C GLY A 28 9.04 18.27 13.52
N VAL A 29 8.21 18.96 14.30
CA VAL A 29 7.19 19.88 13.81
C VAL A 29 7.59 21.32 14.14
N ARG A 30 7.71 22.15 13.11
CA ARG A 30 7.96 23.58 13.16
C ARG A 30 6.65 24.34 12.95
N ALA A 31 5.74 24.22 13.92
CA ALA A 31 4.48 24.93 13.92
C ALA A 31 4.00 25.23 15.35
N ASP A 32 3.40 26.40 15.52
CA ASP A 32 2.83 26.89 16.76
C ASP A 32 1.32 27.04 16.61
N VAL A 33 0.60 26.75 17.69
CA VAL A 33 -0.84 26.92 17.77
C VAL A 33 -1.13 28.31 18.31
N ALA A 34 -1.59 29.19 17.44
CA ALA A 34 -2.02 30.54 17.78
C ALA A 34 -3.49 30.54 18.22
N HIS A 35 -3.81 31.43 19.17
CA HIS A 35 -5.18 31.73 19.53
C HIS A 35 -5.68 32.89 18.67
N ILE A 36 -6.83 32.70 18.03
CA ILE A 36 -7.50 33.76 17.26
C ILE A 36 -7.93 34.88 18.22
N ARG A 37 -8.74 34.53 19.23
CA ARG A 37 -8.98 35.37 20.42
C ARG A 37 -8.06 34.93 21.54
N GLY A 38 -7.29 35.86 22.09
CA GLY A 38 -6.17 35.58 22.97
C GLY A 38 -6.52 34.76 24.22
N ALA A 39 -5.56 33.97 24.70
CA ALA A 39 -5.78 33.01 25.78
C ALA A 39 -5.90 33.62 27.18
N ARG A 40 -5.35 34.82 27.42
CA ARG A 40 -5.20 35.39 28.77
C ARG A 40 -5.39 36.91 28.78
N PRO A 41 -5.83 37.51 29.91
CA PRO A 41 -5.89 38.97 30.02
C PRO A 41 -4.55 39.62 29.63
N GLY A 42 -4.62 40.64 28.77
CA GLY A 42 -3.45 41.34 28.24
C GLY A 42 -2.81 40.71 26.99
N SER A 43 -3.27 39.54 26.54
CA SER A 43 -2.88 39.02 25.21
C SER A 43 -3.64 39.75 24.09
N PRO A 44 -3.10 39.79 22.86
CA PRO A 44 -3.81 40.32 21.70
C PRO A 44 -5.20 39.70 21.56
N ARG A 45 -6.20 40.53 21.21
CA ARG A 45 -7.57 40.09 20.90
C ARG A 45 -8.24 39.29 22.03
N TYR A 46 -7.86 39.54 23.28
CA TYR A 46 -8.48 38.87 24.42
C TYR A 46 -9.93 39.32 24.61
N ASP A 47 -10.85 38.36 24.64
CA ASP A 47 -12.28 38.59 24.87
C ASP A 47 -12.68 38.16 26.28
N LEU A 48 -13.16 39.11 27.09
CA LEU A 48 -13.61 38.87 28.46
C LEU A 48 -14.89 38.03 28.55
N THR A 49 -15.67 37.99 27.47
CA THR A 49 -16.95 37.26 27.43
C THR A 49 -16.79 35.77 27.17
N MET A 50 -15.62 35.35 26.64
CA MET A 50 -15.31 33.94 26.42
C MET A 50 -14.94 33.21 27.71
N SER A 51 -15.39 31.96 27.81
CA SER A 51 -14.89 30.99 28.77
C SER A 51 -13.49 30.48 28.42
N ASP A 52 -12.83 29.84 29.38
CA ASP A 52 -11.53 29.19 29.13
C ASP A 52 -11.63 28.03 28.14
N ALA A 53 -12.75 27.29 28.15
CA ALA A 53 -13.01 26.20 27.22
C ALA A 53 -13.16 26.71 25.78
N GLU A 54 -13.88 27.81 25.58
CA GLU A 54 -14.02 28.44 24.25
C GLU A 54 -12.69 28.98 23.75
N ARG A 55 -11.84 29.54 24.63
CA ARG A 55 -10.50 30.00 24.26
C ARG A 55 -9.61 28.87 23.75
N HIS A 56 -9.69 27.68 24.35
CA HIS A 56 -8.90 26.51 23.95
C HIS A 56 -9.61 25.59 22.93
N SER A 57 -10.80 25.99 22.47
CA SER A 57 -11.60 25.24 21.50
C SER A 57 -10.91 25.15 20.15
N PHE A 58 -11.22 24.13 19.35
CA PHE A 58 -10.61 23.95 18.03
C PHE A 58 -10.90 25.14 17.10
N GLU A 59 -12.08 25.71 17.26
CA GLU A 59 -12.63 26.84 16.50
C GLU A 59 -11.81 28.11 16.72
N ASN A 60 -11.28 28.32 17.93
CA ASN A 60 -10.47 29.49 18.28
C ASN A 60 -8.95 29.31 18.01
N LEU A 61 -8.53 28.17 17.44
CA LEU A 61 -7.11 27.87 17.23
C LEU A 61 -6.77 27.84 15.74
N ILE A 62 -5.62 28.43 15.40
CA ILE A 62 -5.06 28.46 14.04
C ILE A 62 -3.60 27.99 14.06
N LEU A 63 -3.20 27.16 13.10
CA LEU A 63 -1.86 26.60 13.04
C LEU A 63 -0.95 27.42 12.14
N LEU A 64 0.14 27.95 12.70
CA LEU A 64 1.07 28.84 12.01
C LEU A 64 2.51 28.33 12.14
N CYS A 65 3.38 28.68 11.19
CA CYS A 65 4.81 28.52 11.43
C CYS A 65 5.29 29.55 12.48
N PRO A 66 6.42 29.34 13.17
CA PRO A 66 6.87 30.24 14.24
C PRO A 66 7.03 31.70 13.81
N ASN A 67 7.43 31.94 12.55
CA ASN A 67 7.58 33.29 12.01
C ASN A 67 6.21 33.99 11.86
N CYS A 68 5.22 33.30 11.30
CA CYS A 68 3.87 33.84 11.13
C CYS A 68 3.15 33.98 12.47
N HIS A 69 3.36 33.05 13.40
CA HIS A 69 2.85 33.16 14.77
C HIS A 69 3.37 34.44 15.45
N ARG A 70 4.69 34.67 15.38
CA ARG A 70 5.30 35.89 15.92
C ARG A 70 4.79 37.16 15.25
N LEU A 71 4.53 37.13 13.93
CA LEU A 71 3.95 38.27 13.22
C LEU A 71 2.59 38.65 13.79
N VAL A 72 1.69 37.67 13.91
CA VAL A 72 0.29 37.85 14.32
C VAL A 72 0.14 38.25 15.79
N ASP A 73 0.99 37.73 16.68
CA ASP A 73 0.84 37.94 18.13
C ASP A 73 1.76 39.01 18.71
N VAL A 74 2.87 39.34 18.04
CA VAL A 74 3.91 40.20 18.63
C VAL A 74 4.25 41.39 17.75
N LEU A 75 4.47 41.17 16.45
CA LEU A 75 4.99 42.24 15.58
C LEU A 75 3.89 43.15 15.05
N ASP A 76 2.72 42.60 14.72
CA ASP A 76 1.60 43.34 14.15
C ASP A 76 0.23 42.79 14.62
N PRO A 77 -0.08 42.83 15.92
CA PRO A 77 -1.36 42.34 16.43
C PRO A 77 -2.55 43.16 15.91
N ASP A 78 -2.38 44.47 15.71
CA ASP A 78 -3.43 45.38 15.24
C ASP A 78 -3.78 45.16 13.76
N GLY A 79 -2.80 44.80 12.93
CA GLY A 79 -3.01 44.38 11.54
C GLY A 79 -3.65 42.99 11.38
N HIS A 80 -3.79 42.24 12.47
CA HIS A 80 -4.35 40.89 12.48
C HIS A 80 -5.57 40.79 13.40
N PRO A 81 -6.69 41.48 13.09
CA PRO A 81 -7.90 41.40 13.90
C PRO A 81 -8.53 39.99 13.84
N VAL A 82 -9.46 39.73 14.76
CA VAL A 82 -10.11 38.42 14.94
C VAL A 82 -10.73 37.92 13.64
N GLU A 83 -11.47 38.80 12.95
CA GLU A 83 -12.22 38.48 11.73
C GLU A 83 -11.29 38.04 10.61
N LEU A 84 -10.10 38.65 10.52
CA LEU A 84 -9.10 38.28 9.53
C LEU A 84 -8.54 36.87 9.81
N LEU A 85 -8.26 36.55 11.07
CA LEU A 85 -7.72 35.25 11.44
C LEU A 85 -8.76 34.12 11.31
N GLU A 86 -10.03 34.39 11.61
CA GLU A 86 -11.14 33.46 11.35
C GLU A 86 -11.28 33.18 9.85
N GLU A 87 -11.21 34.22 9.01
CA GLU A 87 -11.22 34.10 7.56
C GLU A 87 -10.06 33.23 7.08
N MET A 88 -8.83 33.51 7.55
CA MET A 88 -7.64 32.75 7.18
C MET A 88 -7.72 31.28 7.59
N LYS A 89 -8.27 31.00 8.79
CA LYS A 89 -8.53 29.62 9.24
C LYS A 89 -9.49 28.92 8.29
N ARG A 90 -10.62 29.57 7.96
CA ARG A 90 -11.63 29.00 7.06
C ARG A 90 -11.05 28.69 5.67
N GLU A 91 -10.39 29.65 5.04
CA GLU A 91 -9.71 29.47 3.75
C GLU A 91 -8.71 28.31 3.77
N HIS A 92 -7.96 28.17 4.87
CA HIS A 92 -6.98 27.10 5.02
C HIS A 92 -7.64 25.73 5.21
N GLU A 93 -8.69 25.63 6.01
CA GLU A 93 -9.42 24.37 6.26
C GLU A 93 -10.17 23.89 5.00
N GLU A 94 -10.76 24.80 4.22
CA GLU A 94 -11.38 24.48 2.93
C GLU A 94 -10.37 23.88 1.95
N ARG A 95 -9.18 24.48 1.85
CA ARG A 95 -8.07 23.95 1.05
C ARG A 95 -7.58 22.59 1.57
N GLY A 96 -7.51 22.42 2.88
CA GLY A 96 -7.16 21.14 3.51
C GLY A 96 -8.15 20.04 3.18
N GLN A 97 -9.46 20.32 3.25
CA GLN A 97 -10.51 19.35 2.91
C GLN A 97 -10.43 18.88 1.45
N GLN A 98 -10.13 19.77 0.52
CA GLN A 98 -9.94 19.39 -0.89
C GLN A 98 -8.74 18.46 -1.11
N ALA A 99 -7.69 18.58 -0.30
CA ALA A 99 -6.47 17.78 -0.42
C ALA A 99 -6.53 16.42 0.29
N ILE A 100 -7.46 16.24 1.24
CA ILE A 100 -7.58 15.03 2.09
C ILE A 100 -8.82 14.20 1.70
N GLY A 101 -9.62 14.64 0.72
CA GLY A 101 -10.75 13.89 0.21
C GLY A 101 -10.31 12.53 -0.34
N PHE A 102 -10.76 11.46 0.30
CA PHE A 102 -10.73 10.14 -0.32
C PHE A 102 -11.83 10.10 -1.37
N ALA A 103 -11.53 9.59 -2.56
CA ALA A 103 -12.57 9.27 -3.52
C ALA A 103 -13.58 8.34 -2.84
N SER A 104 -14.87 8.67 -2.95
CA SER A 104 -15.94 7.76 -2.56
C SER A 104 -15.84 6.45 -3.34
N GLU A 105 -16.42 5.38 -2.82
CA GLU A 105 -16.47 4.08 -3.50
C GLU A 105 -17.04 4.23 -4.92
N ALA A 106 -18.09 5.03 -5.10
CA ALA A 106 -18.66 5.33 -6.41
C ALA A 106 -17.71 6.08 -7.36
N GLU A 107 -16.88 6.99 -6.84
CA GLU A 107 -15.85 7.67 -7.64
C GLU A 107 -14.70 6.73 -8.00
N GLN A 108 -14.30 5.85 -7.06
CA GLN A 108 -13.30 4.82 -7.30
C GLN A 108 -13.77 3.84 -8.38
N ASP A 109 -15.00 3.34 -8.28
CA ASP A 109 -15.62 2.45 -9.26
C ASP A 109 -15.69 3.10 -10.65
N ARG A 110 -16.10 4.37 -10.70
CA ARG A 110 -16.19 5.11 -11.96
C ARG A 110 -14.83 5.27 -12.63
N VAL A 111 -13.78 5.57 -11.85
CA VAL A 111 -12.41 5.65 -12.35
C VAL A 111 -11.89 4.28 -12.78
N ALA A 112 -12.17 3.22 -12.01
CA ALA A 112 -11.79 1.86 -12.34
C ALA A 112 -12.42 1.40 -13.67
N LEU A 113 -13.71 1.65 -13.87
CA LEU A 113 -14.41 1.34 -15.11
C LEU A 113 -13.82 2.08 -16.32
N LEU A 114 -13.54 3.38 -16.16
CA LEU A 114 -12.90 4.17 -17.21
C LEU A 114 -11.48 3.68 -17.54
N LEU A 115 -10.73 3.22 -16.53
CA LEU A 115 -9.40 2.65 -16.73
C LEU A 115 -9.46 1.30 -17.46
N ILE A 116 -10.38 0.42 -17.08
CA ILE A 116 -10.61 -0.87 -17.75
C ILE A 116 -10.94 -0.63 -19.23
N GLU A 117 -11.84 0.32 -19.52
CA GLU A 117 -12.22 0.69 -20.88
C GLU A 117 -11.04 1.29 -21.67
N ALA A 118 -10.34 2.26 -21.08
CA ALA A 118 -9.22 2.94 -21.74
C ALA A 118 -8.03 2.01 -22.01
N LEU A 119 -7.82 1.00 -21.16
CA LEU A 119 -6.79 -0.02 -21.34
C LEU A 119 -7.25 -1.16 -22.28
N GLY A 120 -8.51 -1.15 -22.73
CA GLY A 120 -9.06 -2.21 -23.59
C GLY A 120 -9.07 -3.57 -22.91
N VAL A 121 -9.15 -3.60 -21.58
CA VAL A 121 -9.23 -4.83 -20.81
C VAL A 121 -10.62 -5.40 -21.01
N SER A 122 -10.74 -6.32 -21.98
CA SER A 122 -11.95 -7.11 -22.18
C SER A 122 -12.08 -8.16 -21.09
N ASP A 123 -13.31 -8.52 -20.73
CA ASP A 123 -13.66 -9.69 -19.89
C ASP A 123 -13.15 -11.03 -20.47
N THR A 124 -12.56 -11.01 -21.67
CA THR A 124 -11.90 -12.13 -22.33
C THR A 124 -10.38 -12.16 -22.17
N ASP A 125 -9.80 -11.30 -21.34
CA ASP A 125 -8.38 -11.38 -20.98
C ASP A 125 -8.17 -12.50 -19.95
N PRO A 126 -7.51 -13.64 -20.29
CA PRO A 126 -7.31 -14.76 -19.37
C PRO A 126 -6.50 -14.40 -18.10
N GLY A 127 -5.98 -13.17 -18.00
CA GLY A 127 -5.31 -12.63 -16.83
C GLY A 127 -6.22 -12.12 -15.70
N ILE A 128 -7.55 -12.04 -15.89
CA ILE A 128 -8.53 -11.71 -14.83
C ILE A 128 -9.50 -12.87 -14.62
N ALA A 129 -9.00 -14.10 -14.65
CA ALA A 129 -9.75 -15.20 -14.06
C ALA A 129 -9.57 -15.14 -12.55
N THR A 130 -10.52 -14.51 -11.86
CA THR A 130 -10.54 -14.32 -10.39
C THR A 130 -10.46 -15.63 -9.61
N ASP A 131 -10.65 -16.77 -10.27
CA ASP A 131 -10.66 -18.12 -9.67
C ASP A 131 -9.73 -19.13 -10.36
N ARG A 132 -8.82 -18.70 -11.25
CA ARG A 132 -7.87 -19.61 -11.91
C ARG A 132 -6.58 -19.72 -11.10
N ALA A 133 -6.10 -20.95 -10.92
CA ALA A 133 -4.81 -21.18 -10.27
C ALA A 133 -3.66 -21.02 -11.29
N ASP A 134 -2.54 -20.48 -10.84
CA ASP A 134 -1.29 -20.39 -11.62
C ASP A 134 -0.20 -21.16 -10.90
N VAL A 135 -0.08 -22.44 -11.24
CA VAL A 135 0.88 -23.34 -10.60
C VAL A 135 2.22 -23.28 -11.32
N VAL A 136 3.24 -22.88 -10.58
CA VAL A 136 4.64 -22.83 -11.06
C VAL A 136 5.54 -23.70 -10.18
N ALA A 137 6.74 -24.01 -10.65
CA ALA A 137 7.73 -24.72 -9.86
C ALA A 137 9.13 -24.11 -9.98
N ALA A 138 9.93 -24.27 -8.93
CA ALA A 138 11.34 -23.90 -8.91
C ALA A 138 12.17 -25.02 -8.27
N ILE A 139 13.43 -25.19 -8.69
CA ILE A 139 14.31 -26.24 -8.18
C ILE A 139 15.53 -25.64 -7.48
N THR A 140 15.90 -26.19 -6.32
CA THR A 140 17.05 -25.74 -5.54
C THR A 140 17.90 -26.94 -5.09
N PRO A 141 19.23 -26.78 -4.92
CA PRO A 141 20.09 -27.86 -4.45
C PRO A 141 19.89 -28.11 -2.95
N THR A 142 19.94 -29.37 -2.53
CA THR A 142 19.82 -29.74 -1.09
C THR A 142 21.18 -29.89 -0.40
N GLY A 143 22.28 -29.62 -1.10
CA GLY A 143 23.66 -29.85 -0.63
C GLY A 143 24.13 -31.31 -0.73
N ARG A 144 23.24 -32.26 -1.01
CA ARG A 144 23.58 -33.65 -1.34
C ARG A 144 23.73 -33.82 -2.84
N ARG A 145 24.68 -34.66 -3.26
CA ARG A 145 24.89 -34.98 -4.68
C ARG A 145 23.58 -35.56 -5.25
N HIS A 146 23.16 -35.05 -6.41
CA HIS A 146 22.02 -35.56 -7.18
C HIS A 146 20.67 -35.47 -6.45
N SER A 147 20.57 -34.57 -5.46
CA SER A 147 19.38 -34.37 -4.62
C SER A 147 18.98 -32.91 -4.62
N TYR A 148 17.72 -32.66 -4.95
CA TYR A 148 17.15 -31.34 -5.18
C TYR A 148 15.82 -31.19 -4.44
N ARG A 149 15.41 -29.94 -4.23
CA ARG A 149 14.10 -29.57 -3.70
C ARG A 149 13.34 -28.83 -4.78
N LEU A 150 12.23 -29.41 -5.22
CA LEU A 150 11.24 -28.78 -6.08
C LEU A 150 10.24 -28.04 -5.18
N VAL A 151 9.99 -26.77 -5.41
CA VAL A 151 8.95 -26.02 -4.69
C VAL A 151 7.87 -25.67 -5.70
N ILE A 152 6.71 -26.29 -5.57
CA ILE A 152 5.52 -26.03 -6.40
C ILE A 152 4.70 -24.96 -5.70
N THR A 153 4.40 -23.86 -6.38
CA THR A 153 3.73 -22.68 -5.81
C THR A 153 2.51 -22.31 -6.64
N ASN A 154 1.40 -22.00 -6.00
CA ASN A 154 0.26 -21.36 -6.66
C ASN A 154 0.38 -19.83 -6.53
N ARG A 155 0.61 -19.14 -7.64
CA ARG A 155 0.68 -17.68 -7.75
C ARG A 155 -0.65 -17.04 -8.18
N GLY A 156 -1.60 -17.85 -8.62
CA GLY A 156 -2.90 -17.39 -9.09
C GLY A 156 -3.90 -17.22 -7.95
N PRO A 157 -4.99 -16.48 -8.18
CA PRO A 157 -6.03 -16.24 -7.17
C PRO A 157 -6.92 -17.48 -6.91
N GLY A 158 -6.95 -18.46 -7.82
CA GLY A 158 -7.73 -19.69 -7.68
C GLY A 158 -7.09 -20.75 -6.78
N VAL A 159 -7.84 -21.81 -6.47
CA VAL A 159 -7.34 -22.99 -5.71
C VAL A 159 -6.98 -24.10 -6.68
N ALA A 160 -5.71 -24.55 -6.68
CA ALA A 160 -5.30 -25.72 -7.45
C ALA A 160 -5.56 -27.01 -6.66
N ARG A 161 -6.06 -28.04 -7.33
CA ARG A 161 -6.34 -29.37 -6.77
C ARG A 161 -5.65 -30.43 -7.61
N ASN A 162 -5.36 -31.58 -7.00
CA ASN A 162 -4.73 -32.72 -7.68
C ASN A 162 -3.43 -32.35 -8.43
N VAL A 163 -2.59 -31.52 -7.83
CA VAL A 163 -1.40 -30.96 -8.48
C VAL A 163 -0.32 -32.03 -8.62
N SER A 164 0.07 -32.28 -9.86
CA SER A 164 1.11 -33.25 -10.24
C SER A 164 2.24 -32.58 -11.00
N ALA A 165 3.41 -33.21 -10.97
CA ALA A 165 4.65 -32.77 -11.61
C ALA A 165 5.42 -33.99 -12.10
N ALA A 166 5.86 -33.95 -13.35
CA ALA A 166 6.75 -34.94 -13.94
C ALA A 166 8.01 -34.24 -14.44
N LEU A 167 9.18 -34.75 -14.07
CA LEU A 167 10.47 -34.16 -14.39
C LEU A 167 11.25 -35.05 -15.36
N THR A 168 11.75 -34.46 -16.44
CA THR A 168 12.61 -35.13 -17.44
C THR A 168 13.93 -34.40 -17.56
N SER A 169 15.04 -35.14 -17.55
CA SER A 169 16.37 -34.56 -17.75
C SER A 169 16.56 -34.09 -19.19
N VAL A 170 16.92 -32.82 -19.40
CA VAL A 170 17.17 -32.28 -20.75
C VAL A 170 18.46 -32.86 -21.35
N SER A 171 19.47 -33.06 -20.50
CA SER A 171 20.77 -33.61 -20.90
C SER A 171 20.72 -35.13 -21.13
N HIS A 172 19.75 -35.81 -20.53
CA HIS A 172 19.57 -37.26 -20.59
C HIS A 172 18.08 -37.61 -20.72
N LEU A 173 17.52 -37.37 -21.91
CA LEU A 173 16.08 -37.45 -22.21
C LEU A 173 15.42 -38.82 -21.93
N THR A 174 16.20 -39.87 -21.68
CA THR A 174 15.70 -41.21 -21.30
C THR A 174 15.62 -41.43 -19.79
N GLU A 175 16.09 -40.49 -18.96
CA GLU A 175 16.04 -40.57 -17.50
C GLU A 175 14.81 -39.84 -16.95
N GLN A 176 13.90 -40.62 -16.33
CA GLN A 176 12.86 -40.07 -15.47
C GLN A 176 13.47 -39.63 -14.14
N VAL A 177 13.23 -38.39 -13.76
CA VAL A 177 13.66 -37.85 -12.47
C VAL A 177 12.56 -38.18 -11.46
N LEU A 178 12.93 -38.86 -10.37
CA LEU A 178 11.98 -39.33 -9.38
C LEU A 178 11.56 -38.20 -8.45
N VAL A 179 10.25 -37.98 -8.40
CA VAL A 179 9.57 -37.11 -7.45
C VAL A 179 9.17 -37.96 -6.24
N HIS A 180 9.78 -37.71 -5.09
CA HIS A 180 9.54 -38.49 -3.87
C HIS A 180 8.62 -37.73 -2.93
N ASP A 181 7.33 -38.05 -2.96
CA ASP A 181 6.36 -37.58 -1.97
C ASP A 181 5.25 -38.60 -1.75
N SER A 182 4.88 -38.83 -0.49
CA SER A 182 3.79 -39.73 -0.11
C SER A 182 2.41 -39.12 -0.32
N GLU A 183 2.33 -37.79 -0.38
CA GLU A 183 1.10 -37.02 -0.61
C GLU A 183 0.99 -36.55 -2.06
N PHE A 184 1.63 -37.26 -3.00
CA PHE A 184 1.54 -36.97 -4.43
C PHE A 184 0.42 -37.78 -5.10
N PRO A 185 -0.43 -37.17 -5.96
CA PRO A 185 -0.48 -35.75 -6.30
C PRO A 185 -0.93 -34.87 -5.12
N ILE A 186 -0.43 -33.62 -5.06
CA ILE A 186 -0.75 -32.69 -3.96
C ILE A 186 -2.26 -32.43 -3.98
N PRO A 187 -3.01 -32.73 -2.89
CA PRO A 187 -4.47 -32.67 -2.92
C PRO A 187 -5.01 -31.27 -3.20
N GLN A 188 -4.39 -30.26 -2.58
CA GLN A 188 -4.82 -28.87 -2.69
C GLN A 188 -3.65 -27.91 -2.45
N LEU A 189 -3.58 -26.84 -3.23
CA LEU A 189 -2.61 -25.76 -3.11
C LEU A 189 -3.32 -24.40 -3.22
N VAL A 190 -3.42 -23.69 -2.09
CA VAL A 190 -4.09 -22.38 -2.02
C VAL A 190 -3.16 -21.23 -2.42
N VAL A 191 -3.72 -20.05 -2.61
CA VAL A 191 -3.02 -18.84 -3.06
C VAL A 191 -1.78 -18.56 -2.20
N GLY A 192 -0.63 -18.42 -2.84
CA GLY A 192 0.66 -18.10 -2.21
C GLY A 192 1.32 -19.26 -1.48
N GLN A 193 0.68 -20.44 -1.40
CA GLN A 193 1.27 -21.62 -0.77
C GLN A 193 2.34 -22.24 -1.67
N GLY A 194 3.51 -22.51 -1.09
CA GLY A 194 4.56 -23.33 -1.69
C GLY A 194 4.61 -24.70 -1.05
N TYR A 195 4.62 -25.76 -1.85
CA TYR A 195 4.73 -27.14 -1.40
C TYR A 195 6.08 -27.73 -1.84
N PRO A 196 6.99 -28.02 -0.90
CA PRO A 196 8.31 -28.53 -1.22
C PRO A 196 8.30 -30.06 -1.40
N VAL A 197 8.73 -30.52 -2.56
CA VAL A 197 8.88 -31.95 -2.90
C VAL A 197 10.35 -32.31 -3.04
N ALA A 198 10.74 -33.47 -2.50
CA ALA A 198 12.09 -34.01 -2.67
C ALA A 198 12.24 -34.62 -4.07
N VAL A 199 13.34 -34.29 -4.73
CA VAL A 199 13.64 -34.75 -6.09
C VAL A 199 15.02 -35.39 -6.12
N ALA A 200 15.11 -36.59 -6.68
CA ALA A 200 16.36 -37.30 -6.91
C ALA A 200 16.51 -37.61 -8.39
N GLY A 201 17.65 -37.22 -8.97
CA GLY A 201 17.94 -37.43 -10.39
C GLY A 201 19.43 -37.67 -10.61
N ASN A 202 19.78 -38.57 -11.53
CA ASN A 202 21.17 -38.99 -11.75
C ASN A 202 22.06 -37.93 -12.41
N ALA A 203 21.44 -36.91 -13.02
CA ALA A 203 22.11 -35.80 -13.68
C ALA A 203 21.60 -34.47 -13.12
N PRO A 204 22.43 -33.41 -13.08
CA PRO A 204 21.97 -32.10 -12.62
C PRO A 204 20.97 -31.44 -13.59
N PRO A 205 20.15 -30.49 -13.11
CA PRO A 205 19.32 -29.64 -13.98
C PRO A 205 20.15 -28.97 -15.10
N PRO A 206 19.55 -28.65 -16.25
CA PRO A 206 18.13 -28.33 -16.40
C PRO A 206 17.21 -29.53 -16.57
N TYR A 207 16.01 -29.43 -16.00
CA TYR A 207 14.91 -30.39 -16.17
C TYR A 207 13.72 -29.72 -16.85
N ASP A 208 13.06 -30.43 -17.74
CA ASP A 208 11.73 -30.06 -18.21
C ASP A 208 10.70 -30.62 -17.23
N CYS A 209 9.88 -29.74 -16.66
CA CYS A 209 8.85 -30.03 -15.67
C CYS A 209 7.47 -29.88 -16.29
N ALA A 210 6.72 -30.97 -16.41
CA ALA A 210 5.32 -30.97 -16.80
C ALA A 210 4.46 -30.94 -15.54
N LEU A 211 3.74 -29.84 -15.33
CA LEU A 211 2.77 -29.65 -14.26
C LEU A 211 1.36 -29.89 -14.77
N THR A 212 0.53 -30.56 -13.98
CA THR A 212 -0.92 -30.68 -14.22
C THR A 212 -1.69 -30.42 -12.95
N TRP A 213 -2.83 -29.76 -13.04
CA TRP A 213 -3.72 -29.49 -11.91
C TRP A 213 -5.16 -29.29 -12.37
N GLU A 214 -6.08 -29.26 -11.42
CA GLU A 214 -7.48 -28.90 -11.64
C GLU A 214 -7.79 -27.62 -10.85
N ASP A 215 -8.52 -26.70 -11.48
CA ASP A 215 -9.13 -25.56 -10.80
C ASP A 215 -10.60 -25.43 -11.22
N ASP A 216 -11.26 -24.36 -10.79
CA ASP A 216 -12.69 -24.16 -11.06
C ASP A 216 -12.97 -23.89 -12.55
N SER A 217 -11.93 -23.63 -13.36
CA SER A 217 -12.01 -23.53 -14.81
C SER A 217 -11.74 -24.85 -15.55
N GLY A 218 -11.44 -25.93 -14.80
CA GLY A 218 -11.22 -27.29 -15.32
C GLY A 218 -9.77 -27.76 -15.19
N SER A 219 -9.40 -28.74 -16.03
CA SER A 219 -8.03 -29.29 -16.03
C SER A 219 -7.05 -28.35 -16.74
N GLN A 220 -5.93 -28.11 -16.10
CA GLN A 220 -4.87 -27.21 -16.53
C GLN A 220 -3.52 -27.94 -16.59
N SER A 221 -2.61 -27.42 -17.42
CA SER A 221 -1.24 -27.93 -17.52
C SER A 221 -0.27 -26.84 -17.91
N ALA A 222 0.98 -26.94 -17.43
CA ALA A 222 2.07 -26.07 -17.82
C ALA A 222 3.38 -26.85 -17.96
N THR A 223 4.24 -26.41 -18.87
CA THR A 223 5.59 -26.95 -19.01
C THR A 223 6.61 -25.88 -18.69
N LEU A 224 7.51 -26.16 -17.76
CA LEU A 224 8.53 -25.23 -17.29
C LEU A 224 9.92 -25.83 -17.47
N ARG A 225 10.90 -25.01 -17.85
CA ARG A 225 12.31 -25.40 -17.82
C ARG A 225 12.92 -24.96 -16.50
N LEU A 226 13.29 -25.92 -15.66
CA LEU A 226 13.84 -25.68 -14.34
C LEU A 226 15.36 -25.72 -14.39
N SER A 227 15.99 -24.61 -14.01
CA SER A 227 17.44 -24.49 -13.84
C SER A 227 17.76 -24.19 -12.37
N LEU A 228 18.98 -24.50 -11.95
CA LEU A 228 19.48 -24.04 -10.66
C LEU A 228 19.63 -22.50 -10.67
N PRO A 229 19.39 -21.82 -9.54
CA PRO A 229 19.63 -20.40 -9.39
C PRO A 229 21.11 -20.03 -9.54
#